data_AF-A0A2E3S4H1-F1
#
_entry.id   AF-A0A2E3S4H1-F1
#
_cell.length_a   1.000
_cell.length_b   1.000
_cell.length_c   1.000
_cell.angle_alpha   90.00
_cell.angle_beta   90.00
_cell.angle_gamma   90.00
#
_symmetry.space_group_name_H-M   'P 1'
#
loop_
_entity.id
_entity.type
_entity.pdbx_description
1 polymer ?
#
loop_
_entity_poly.entity_id
_entity_poly.type
_entity_poly.pdbx_seq_one_letter_code
_entity_poly.pdbx_strand_id
1 'polypeptide(L)'
;MTEIKDRIMEKMSQRKTTSFNGVSGFFSARQGNAWHYIGRMPNSRCMVFIQDDGVEIHNVIVIDSSMRNQGHGTAMIADIRQAFPKQHIWVNTGECSRGFWEKMIDRGQIDSIENEYWWPCWDTTCTICHPSRTTGKRRIV
;
A
#
# COMPACT_ATOMS: atom_id res chain seq x y z
N MET A 1 -11.24 17.53 -12.36
CA MET A 1 -10.88 16.51 -11.33
C MET A 1 -12.07 15.66 -10.90
N THR A 2 -13.30 16.18 -10.90
CA THR A 2 -14.52 15.48 -10.46
C THR A 2 -14.88 14.29 -11.36
N GLU A 3 -14.93 14.47 -12.68
CA GLU A 3 -15.33 13.41 -13.62
C GLU A 3 -14.43 12.15 -13.61
N ILE A 4 -13.13 12.31 -13.34
CA ILE A 4 -12.20 11.16 -13.25
C ILE A 4 -12.48 10.36 -11.98
N LYS A 5 -12.73 11.04 -10.85
CA LYS A 5 -13.09 10.38 -9.59
C LYS A 5 -14.43 9.67 -9.73
N ASP A 6 -15.41 10.30 -10.36
CA ASP A 6 -16.75 9.71 -10.56
C ASP A 6 -16.68 8.45 -11.43
N ARG A 7 -15.93 8.48 -12.55
CA ARG A 7 -15.69 7.30 -13.39
C ARG A 7 -14.94 6.16 -12.68
N ILE A 8 -14.00 6.49 -11.79
CA ILE A 8 -13.29 5.49 -10.98
C ILE A 8 -14.26 4.84 -9.98
N MET A 9 -15.09 5.64 -9.30
CA MET A 9 -16.07 5.13 -8.34
C MET A 9 -17.13 4.25 -9.03
N GLU A 10 -17.60 4.64 -10.21
CA GLU A 10 -18.56 3.85 -10.99
C GLU A 10 -17.99 2.47 -11.38
N LYS A 11 -16.77 2.45 -11.93
CA LYS A 11 -16.08 1.18 -12.25
C LYS A 11 -15.83 0.29 -11.04
N MET A 12 -15.71 0.91 -9.86
CA MET A 12 -15.50 0.20 -8.61
C MET A 12 -16.78 -0.36 -8.00
N SER A 13 -17.89 0.37 -8.09
CA SER A 13 -19.19 -0.10 -7.59
C SER A 13 -19.61 -1.41 -8.28
N GLN A 14 -19.16 -1.61 -9.52
CA GLN A 14 -19.40 -2.82 -10.31
C GLN A 14 -18.47 -3.99 -9.94
N ARG A 15 -17.40 -3.79 -9.17
CA ARG A 15 -16.50 -4.88 -8.77
C ARG A 15 -17.07 -5.63 -7.58
N LYS A 16 -17.32 -6.92 -7.79
CA LYS A 16 -17.65 -7.83 -6.68
C LYS A 16 -16.44 -7.96 -5.76
N THR A 17 -16.59 -7.47 -4.54
CA THR A 17 -15.58 -7.61 -3.49
C THR A 17 -16.02 -8.67 -2.47
N THR A 18 -15.06 -9.14 -1.70
CA THR A 18 -15.19 -10.11 -0.61
C THR A 18 -14.68 -9.44 0.67
N SER A 19 -15.04 -10.03 1.81
CA SER A 19 -14.62 -9.58 3.12
C SER A 19 -13.74 -10.61 3.82
N PHE A 20 -12.73 -10.16 4.55
CA PHE A 20 -11.94 -10.96 5.48
C PHE A 20 -12.12 -10.39 6.89
N ASN A 21 -12.52 -11.25 7.84
CA ASN A 21 -12.75 -10.86 9.24
C ASN A 21 -13.55 -9.55 9.43
N GLY A 22 -14.61 -9.38 8.63
CA GLY A 22 -15.50 -8.21 8.69
C GLY A 22 -15.02 -6.98 7.90
N VAL A 23 -13.81 -7.00 7.34
CA VAL A 23 -13.29 -5.92 6.48
C VAL A 23 -13.60 -6.23 5.02
N SER A 24 -14.39 -5.39 4.36
CA SER A 24 -14.78 -5.53 2.95
C SER A 24 -13.82 -4.81 2.00
N GLY A 25 -13.94 -5.07 0.70
CA GLY A 25 -13.18 -4.35 -0.34
C GLY A 25 -12.03 -5.16 -0.95
N PHE A 26 -11.99 -6.47 -0.75
CA PHE A 26 -10.99 -7.35 -1.35
C PHE A 26 -11.51 -7.98 -2.63
N PHE A 27 -10.70 -8.06 -3.68
CA PHE A 27 -11.00 -8.91 -4.84
C PHE A 27 -9.72 -9.59 -5.31
N SER A 28 -9.82 -10.83 -5.80
CA SER A 28 -8.62 -11.57 -6.18
C SER A 28 -7.95 -10.90 -7.38
N ALA A 29 -6.62 -10.91 -7.38
CA ALA A 29 -5.87 -10.72 -8.60
C ALA A 29 -6.09 -11.95 -9.52
N ARG A 30 -5.69 -11.82 -10.79
CA ARG A 30 -5.90 -12.89 -11.79
C ARG A 30 -5.14 -14.19 -11.50
N GLN A 31 -4.11 -14.15 -10.64
CA GLN A 31 -3.24 -15.30 -10.39
C GLN A 31 -2.82 -15.38 -8.92
N GLY A 32 -2.84 -16.60 -8.37
CA GLY A 32 -2.28 -16.95 -7.07
C GLY A 32 -3.09 -16.46 -5.88
N ASN A 33 -2.38 -16.23 -4.78
CA ASN A 33 -2.88 -15.81 -3.47
C ASN A 33 -2.92 -14.28 -3.29
N ALA A 34 -2.84 -13.53 -4.39
CA ALA A 34 -2.81 -12.08 -4.38
C ALA A 34 -4.23 -11.48 -4.41
N TRP A 35 -4.45 -10.47 -3.58
CA TRP A 35 -5.71 -9.75 -3.46
C TRP A 35 -5.47 -8.26 -3.55
N HIS A 36 -6.32 -7.57 -4.30
CA HIS A 36 -6.37 -6.12 -4.28
C HIS A 36 -7.31 -5.67 -3.16
N TYR A 37 -6.83 -4.75 -2.32
CA TYR A 37 -7.66 -4.07 -1.34
C TYR A 37 -8.03 -2.67 -1.84
N ILE A 38 -9.32 -2.43 -1.99
CA ILE A 38 -9.91 -1.20 -2.51
C ILE A 38 -10.99 -0.61 -1.60
N GLY A 39 -11.11 -1.08 -0.35
CA GLY A 39 -12.13 -0.62 0.60
C GLY A 39 -12.03 0.87 0.98
N ARG A 40 -10.88 1.51 0.72
CA ARG A 40 -10.61 2.93 0.99
C ARG A 40 -10.51 3.81 -0.25
N MET A 41 -10.89 3.30 -1.41
CA MET A 41 -10.97 4.13 -2.62
C MET A 41 -12.03 5.22 -2.48
N PRO A 42 -11.86 6.39 -3.13
CA PRO A 42 -10.81 6.71 -4.11
C PRO A 42 -9.49 7.21 -3.48
N ASN A 43 -9.31 7.11 -2.15
CA ASN A 43 -8.19 7.74 -1.46
C ASN A 43 -6.94 6.86 -1.46
N SER A 44 -7.09 5.57 -1.17
CA SER A 44 -5.97 4.65 -1.07
C SER A 44 -6.33 3.22 -1.46
N ARG A 45 -5.31 2.46 -1.87
CA ARG A 45 -5.39 1.03 -2.18
C ARG A 45 -4.06 0.34 -1.91
N CYS A 46 -4.10 -0.97 -1.74
CA CYS A 46 -2.91 -1.81 -1.72
C CYS A 46 -3.18 -3.18 -2.36
N MET A 47 -2.15 -4.02 -2.37
CA MET A 47 -2.26 -5.45 -2.62
C MET A 47 -1.80 -6.19 -1.38
N VAL A 48 -2.41 -7.35 -1.13
CA VAL A 48 -1.98 -8.28 -0.08
C VAL A 48 -1.79 -9.67 -0.70
N PHE A 49 -0.74 -10.37 -0.29
CA PHE A 49 -0.51 -11.76 -0.64
C PHE A 49 -0.72 -12.58 0.62
N ILE A 50 -1.74 -13.43 0.62
CA ILE A 50 -2.14 -14.21 1.80
C ILE A 50 -1.44 -15.58 1.72
N GLN A 51 -0.57 -15.88 2.67
CA GLN A 51 0.18 -17.13 2.76
C GLN A 51 -0.23 -17.89 4.03
N ASP A 52 0.20 -19.13 4.18
CA ASP A 52 -0.18 -19.97 5.33
C ASP A 52 0.40 -19.41 6.65
N ASP A 53 1.56 -18.78 6.59
CA ASP A 53 2.33 -18.26 7.73
C ASP A 53 2.27 -16.73 7.88
N GLY A 54 1.69 -16.00 6.92
CA GLY A 54 1.64 -14.54 6.99
C GLY A 54 0.92 -13.83 5.85
N VAL A 55 0.97 -12.50 5.91
CA VAL A 55 0.42 -11.59 4.90
C VAL A 55 1.48 -10.59 4.48
N GLU A 56 1.82 -10.61 3.21
CA GLU A 56 2.74 -9.64 2.63
C GLU A 56 1.97 -8.49 2.00
N ILE A 57 2.33 -7.25 2.34
CA ILE A 57 1.69 -6.05 1.78
C ILE A 57 2.53 -5.50 0.62
N HIS A 58 1.86 -5.21 -0.49
CA HIS A 58 2.46 -4.66 -1.70
C HIS A 58 1.70 -3.44 -2.22
N ASN A 59 2.37 -2.69 -3.10
CA ASN A 59 1.75 -1.67 -3.96
C ASN A 59 0.83 -0.70 -3.22
N VAL A 60 1.33 -0.19 -2.08
CA VAL A 60 0.62 0.73 -1.20
C VAL A 60 0.60 2.11 -1.81
N ILE A 61 -0.59 2.61 -2.13
CA ILE A 61 -0.77 3.88 -2.83
C ILE A 61 -1.82 4.72 -2.10
N VAL A 62 -1.42 5.95 -1.73
CA VAL A 62 -2.36 7.08 -1.55
C VAL A 62 -2.43 7.80 -2.89
N ILE A 63 -3.60 7.76 -3.53
CA ILE A 63 -3.77 7.99 -4.97
C ILE A 63 -3.47 9.43 -5.36
N ASP A 64 -4.01 10.38 -4.61
CA ASP A 64 -3.80 11.79 -4.86
C ASP A 64 -2.72 12.31 -3.92
N SER A 65 -1.71 12.98 -4.47
CA SER A 65 -0.64 13.61 -3.70
C SER A 65 -1.17 14.60 -2.66
N SER A 66 -2.27 15.29 -2.95
CA SER A 66 -2.92 16.24 -2.02
C SER A 66 -3.52 15.55 -0.79
N MET A 67 -3.81 14.25 -0.88
CA MET A 67 -4.37 13.42 0.19
C MET A 67 -3.28 12.78 1.07
N ARG A 68 -2.00 12.94 0.72
CA ARG A 68 -0.89 12.44 1.54
C ARG A 68 -0.81 13.23 2.85
N ASN A 69 -0.24 12.61 3.88
CA ASN A 69 -0.15 13.15 5.24
C ASN A 69 -1.49 13.39 5.96
N GLN A 70 -2.62 12.90 5.41
CA GLN A 70 -3.95 12.99 6.02
C GLN A 70 -4.41 11.68 6.70
N GLY A 71 -3.50 10.72 6.89
CA GLY A 71 -3.80 9.46 7.59
C GLY A 71 -4.43 8.34 6.76
N HIS A 72 -4.70 8.54 5.46
CA HIS A 72 -5.28 7.48 4.61
C HIS A 72 -4.46 6.20 4.53
N GLY A 73 -3.12 6.32 4.44
CA GLY A 73 -2.23 5.16 4.45
C GLY A 73 -2.34 4.36 5.76
N THR A 74 -2.31 5.05 6.90
CA THR A 74 -2.48 4.39 8.22
C THR A 74 -3.84 3.73 8.35
N ALA A 75 -4.92 4.40 7.95
CA ALA A 75 -6.26 3.83 8.02
C ALA A 75 -6.38 2.56 7.17
N MET A 76 -5.78 2.57 5.97
CA MET A 76 -5.73 1.39 5.11
C MET A 76 -4.95 0.22 5.74
N ILE A 77 -3.78 0.47 6.33
CA ILE A 77 -3.00 -0.61 6.97
C ILE A 77 -3.70 -1.13 8.24
N ALA A 78 -4.40 -0.27 8.97
CA ALA A 78 -5.25 -0.70 10.09
C ALA A 78 -6.35 -1.67 9.64
N ASP A 79 -6.98 -1.42 8.49
CA ASP A 79 -7.98 -2.35 7.93
C ASP A 79 -7.35 -3.70 7.57
N ILE A 80 -6.12 -3.71 7.03
CA ILE A 80 -5.41 -4.97 6.74
C ILE A 80 -5.10 -5.73 8.04
N ARG A 81 -4.65 -5.05 9.09
CA ARG A 81 -4.45 -5.68 10.41
C ARG A 81 -5.75 -6.25 10.96
N GLN A 82 -6.86 -5.52 10.87
CA GLN A 82 -8.17 -6.01 11.30
C GLN A 82 -8.64 -7.21 10.47
N ALA A 83 -8.34 -7.22 9.17
CA ALA A 83 -8.65 -8.34 8.28
C ALA A 83 -7.84 -9.60 8.63
N PHE A 84 -6.63 -9.45 9.19
CA PHE A 84 -5.71 -10.56 9.50
C PHE A 84 -5.11 -10.42 10.91
N PRO A 85 -5.92 -10.48 11.98
CA PRO A 85 -5.53 -10.03 13.31
C PRO A 85 -4.46 -10.91 13.99
N LYS A 86 -4.30 -12.15 13.55
CA LYS A 86 -3.37 -13.14 14.15
C LYS A 86 -2.21 -13.53 13.24
N GLN A 87 -2.19 -13.06 12.00
CA GLN A 87 -1.15 -13.42 11.04
C GLN A 87 0.03 -12.47 11.18
N HIS A 88 1.23 -12.98 10.89
CA HIS A 88 2.40 -12.14 10.73
C HIS A 88 2.22 -11.29 9.47
N ILE A 89 2.19 -9.97 9.60
CA ILE A 89 2.03 -9.05 8.48
C ILE A 89 3.35 -8.32 8.26
N TRP A 90 3.85 -8.37 7.05
CA TRP A 90 5.15 -7.81 6.73
C TRP A 90 5.17 -7.09 5.39
N VAL A 91 6.22 -6.30 5.18
CA VAL A 91 6.39 -5.50 3.97
C VAL A 91 7.86 -5.37 3.58
N ASN A 92 8.10 -5.37 2.27
CA ASN A 92 9.34 -4.86 1.70
C ASN A 92 9.17 -3.38 1.37
N THR A 93 10.08 -2.53 1.83
CA THR A 93 9.92 -1.08 1.68
C THR A 93 11.19 -0.34 1.27
N GLY A 94 11.01 0.71 0.48
CA GLY A 94 12.06 1.67 0.17
C GLY A 94 12.28 2.66 1.33
N GLU A 95 13.48 3.21 1.41
CA GLU A 95 13.90 4.10 2.50
C GLU A 95 12.96 5.29 2.72
N CYS A 96 12.45 5.89 1.63
CA CYS A 96 11.47 6.98 1.69
C CYS A 96 10.21 6.71 2.48
N SER A 97 9.74 5.46 2.45
CA SER A 97 8.55 5.05 3.18
C SER A 97 8.90 4.29 4.45
N ARG A 98 10.17 3.98 4.72
CA ARG A 98 10.60 3.21 5.88
C ARG A 98 10.08 3.81 7.19
N GLY A 99 10.22 5.12 7.38
CA GLY A 99 9.69 5.80 8.56
C GLY A 99 8.16 5.78 8.70
N PHE A 100 7.41 5.59 7.60
CA PHE A 100 5.97 5.29 7.69
C PHE A 100 5.74 3.87 8.22
N TRP A 101 6.47 2.88 7.71
CA TRP A 101 6.32 1.47 8.11
C TRP A 101 6.82 1.17 9.51
N GLU A 102 7.90 1.80 9.96
CA GLU A 102 8.36 1.74 11.35
C GLU A 102 7.25 2.22 12.30
N LYS A 103 6.57 3.32 11.97
CA LYS A 103 5.39 3.75 12.73
C LYS A 103 4.22 2.76 12.66
N MET A 104 4.09 1.98 11.59
CA MET A 104 3.07 0.93 11.51
C MET A 104 3.43 -0.26 12.42
N ILE A 105 4.74 -0.58 12.57
CA ILE A 105 5.24 -1.53 13.57
C ILE A 105 4.95 -1.02 14.98
N ASP A 106 5.34 0.21 15.30
CA ASP A 106 5.14 0.82 16.62
C ASP A 106 3.67 0.83 17.06
N ARG A 107 2.76 0.88 16.09
CA ARG A 107 1.30 0.86 16.30
C ARG A 107 0.70 -0.55 16.30
N GLY A 108 1.50 -1.60 16.13
CA GLY A 108 1.05 -2.99 16.04
C GLY A 108 0.22 -3.29 14.79
N GLN A 109 0.39 -2.51 13.73
CA GLN A 109 -0.37 -2.67 12.47
C GLN A 109 0.34 -3.61 11.49
N ILE A 110 1.67 -3.66 11.50
CA ILE A 110 2.50 -4.69 10.85
C ILE A 110 3.49 -5.23 11.88
N ASP A 111 4.08 -6.39 11.62
CA ASP A 111 4.99 -7.06 12.52
C ASP A 111 6.46 -6.86 12.14
N SER A 112 6.78 -6.76 10.83
CA SER A 112 8.17 -6.64 10.37
C SER A 112 8.33 -5.90 9.03
N ILE A 113 9.56 -5.44 8.77
CA ILE A 113 10.06 -5.00 7.45
C ILE A 113 11.17 -5.98 7.06
N GLU A 114 11.01 -6.72 5.96
CA GLU A 114 11.85 -7.89 5.67
C GLU A 114 12.94 -7.69 4.60
N ASN A 115 13.03 -6.52 3.97
CA ASN A 115 14.11 -6.28 3.01
C ASN A 115 15.43 -5.93 3.70
N GLU A 116 16.47 -6.71 3.39
CA GLU A 116 17.84 -6.53 3.89
C GLU A 116 18.65 -5.44 3.14
N TYR A 117 18.15 -4.90 2.02
CA TYR A 117 18.91 -3.96 1.16
C TYR A 117 18.18 -2.65 0.86
N TRP A 118 18.97 -1.59 0.60
CA TRP A 118 18.58 -0.17 0.50
C TRP A 118 17.99 0.32 -0.86
N TRP A 119 17.62 -0.52 -1.85
CA TRP A 119 17.28 -0.07 -3.22
C TRP A 119 16.21 -0.88 -3.99
N PRO A 120 15.45 -0.34 -5.00
CA PRO A 120 15.19 1.06 -5.41
C PRO A 120 13.75 1.57 -5.23
N CYS A 121 13.65 2.89 -5.10
CA CYS A 121 12.56 3.64 -5.71
C CYS A 121 12.75 3.71 -7.24
N TRP A 122 11.79 3.21 -8.02
CA TRP A 122 11.79 3.35 -9.49
C TRP A 122 11.44 4.76 -9.97
N ASP A 123 10.79 5.58 -9.13
CA ASP A 123 10.41 6.94 -9.44
C ASP A 123 11.61 7.88 -9.30
N THR A 124 12.15 8.29 -10.45
CA THR A 124 13.32 9.16 -10.54
C THR A 124 13.05 10.59 -10.05
N THR A 125 11.79 10.95 -9.83
CA THR A 125 11.35 12.25 -9.33
C THR A 125 10.99 12.25 -7.85
N CYS A 126 11.08 11.09 -7.17
CA CYS A 126 10.65 10.99 -5.80
C CYS A 126 11.57 11.78 -4.84
N THR A 127 11.11 12.95 -4.43
CA THR A 127 11.79 13.82 -3.46
C THR A 127 11.79 13.24 -2.04
N ILE A 128 10.93 12.26 -1.78
CA ILE A 128 10.89 11.54 -0.50
C ILE A 128 12.05 10.53 -0.43
N CYS A 129 12.33 9.80 -1.52
CA CYS A 129 13.41 8.79 -1.55
C CYS A 129 14.78 9.39 -1.89
N HIS A 130 14.77 10.57 -2.52
CA HIS A 130 15.95 11.26 -3.01
C HIS A 130 15.91 12.76 -2.67
N PRO A 131 15.89 13.13 -1.38
CA PRO A 131 15.71 14.53 -0.96
C PRO A 131 16.84 15.48 -1.41
N SER A 132 18.03 14.95 -1.74
CA SER A 132 19.21 15.72 -2.13
C SER A 132 19.52 15.72 -3.64
N ARG A 133 18.64 15.19 -4.50
CA ARG A 133 18.89 15.15 -5.96
C ARG A 133 18.46 16.45 -6.65
N THR A 134 19.42 17.33 -6.91
CA THR A 134 19.19 18.63 -7.59
C THR A 134 18.96 18.49 -9.11
N THR A 135 19.37 17.38 -9.76
CA THR A 135 19.48 17.30 -11.24
C THR A 135 18.73 16.15 -11.92
N GLY A 136 18.12 15.22 -11.18
CA GLY A 136 17.21 14.20 -11.74
C GLY A 136 17.77 13.18 -12.75
N LYS A 137 19.10 13.10 -12.98
CA LYS A 137 19.71 12.19 -13.97
C LYS A 137 20.42 10.98 -13.33
N ARG A 138 20.34 9.80 -13.97
CA ARG A 138 21.21 8.63 -13.65
C ARG A 138 22.58 8.79 -14.34
N ARG A 139 23.62 8.12 -13.82
CA ARG A 139 24.78 7.71 -14.64
C ARG A 139 24.26 6.76 -15.71
N ILE A 140 24.68 6.98 -16.95
CA ILE A 140 24.44 6.06 -18.07
C ILE A 140 24.99 4.70 -17.65
N VAL A 141 24.16 3.66 -17.72
CA VAL A 141 24.62 2.26 -17.71
C VAL A 141 24.92 1.90 -19.16
#